data_AF-A0A0M8MQ81-F1
#
_entry.id   AF-A0A0M8MQ81-F1
#
_cell.length_a   1.000
_cell.length_b   1.000
_cell.length_c   1.000
_cell.angle_alpha   90.00
_cell.angle_beta   90.00
_cell.angle_gamma   90.00
#
_symmetry.space_group_name_H-M   'P 1'
#
loop_
_entity.id
_entity.type
_entity.pdbx_description
1 polymer ?
#
loop_
_entity_poly.entity_id
_entity_poly.type
_entity_poly.pdbx_seq_one_letter_code
_entity_poly.pdbx_strand_id
1 'polypeptide(L)'
;MAQAKDRQARERARLYQARTEFHRSQGDRRRRDNLIGVVVGGLLILAAVGVQTVYFTAGPGVPAPTETPAPVESPAPTQTPAPSDETTPAPSEDAPAPTPAPTE
;
A
#
# COMPACT_ATOMS: atom_id res chain seq x y z
N MET A 1 36.22 73.23 -13.29
CA MET A 1 36.29 72.15 -12.28
C MET A 1 35.24 71.04 -12.46
N ALA A 2 34.00 71.31 -12.91
CA ALA A 2 32.96 70.29 -13.10
C ALA A 2 33.31 69.20 -14.13
N GLN A 3 33.88 69.58 -15.28
CA GLN A 3 34.21 68.62 -16.35
C GLN A 3 35.26 67.57 -15.96
N ALA A 4 36.22 67.91 -15.09
CA ALA A 4 37.24 66.96 -14.62
C ALA A 4 36.63 65.93 -13.65
N LYS A 5 35.71 66.38 -12.77
CA LYS A 5 34.96 65.50 -11.87
C LYS A 5 34.08 64.51 -12.64
N ASP A 6 33.43 64.96 -13.71
CA ASP A 6 32.63 64.11 -14.58
C ASP A 6 33.44 63.02 -15.28
N ARG A 7 34.66 63.34 -15.75
CA ARG A 7 35.56 62.34 -16.36
C ARG A 7 35.99 61.29 -15.34
N GLN A 8 36.39 61.73 -14.14
CA GLN A 8 36.77 60.83 -13.04
C GLN A 8 35.61 59.94 -12.57
N ALA A 9 34.38 60.46 -12.54
CA ALA A 9 33.20 59.70 -12.19
C ALA A 9 32.90 58.59 -13.22
N ARG A 10 33.04 58.89 -14.52
CA ARG A 10 32.86 57.90 -15.60
C ARG A 10 33.93 56.81 -15.58
N GLU A 11 35.18 57.17 -15.31
CA GLU A 11 36.27 56.18 -15.17
C GLU A 11 36.03 55.24 -14.00
N ARG A 12 35.61 55.76 -12.84
CA ARG A 12 35.22 54.95 -11.69
C ARG A 12 34.04 54.05 -12.03
N ALA A 13 33.00 54.57 -12.68
CA ALA A 13 31.83 53.80 -13.09
C ALA A 13 32.20 52.63 -14.00
N ARG A 14 33.11 52.82 -14.97
CA ARG A 14 33.60 51.75 -15.84
C ARG A 14 34.36 50.66 -15.06
N LEU A 15 35.23 51.06 -14.12
CA LEU A 15 35.94 50.12 -13.26
C LEU A 15 34.99 49.29 -12.38
N TYR A 16 33.93 49.91 -11.85
CA TYR A 16 32.91 49.20 -11.08
C TYR A 16 32.05 48.28 -11.94
N GLN A 17 31.65 48.73 -13.14
CA GLN A 17 30.89 47.90 -14.08
C GLN A 17 31.65 46.64 -14.46
N ALA A 18 32.93 46.75 -14.84
CA ALA A 18 33.76 45.61 -15.21
C ALA A 18 33.87 44.57 -14.09
N ARG A 19 34.02 45.01 -12.83
CA ARG A 19 34.04 44.09 -11.67
C ARG A 19 32.69 43.42 -11.43
N THR A 20 31.60 44.15 -11.64
CA THR A 20 30.24 43.64 -11.39
C THR A 20 29.84 42.62 -12.46
N GLU A 21 30.20 42.87 -13.72
CA GLU A 21 29.97 41.96 -14.84
C GLU A 21 30.74 40.65 -14.68
N PHE A 22 31.99 40.71 -14.22
CA PHE A 22 32.77 39.52 -13.94
C PHE A 22 32.09 38.62 -12.88
N HIS A 23 31.65 39.18 -11.76
CA HIS A 23 30.96 38.42 -10.70
C HIS A 23 29.59 37.87 -11.17
N ARG A 24 28.83 38.65 -11.94
CA ARG A 24 27.55 38.18 -12.50
C ARG A 24 27.75 37.00 -13.46
N SER A 25 28.74 37.10 -14.36
CA SER A 25 29.03 36.05 -15.34
C SER A 25 29.37 34.70 -14.69
N GLN A 26 30.06 34.71 -13.54
CA GLN A 26 30.38 33.51 -12.78
C GLN A 26 29.13 32.87 -12.13
N GLY A 27 28.24 33.71 -11.59
CA GLY A 27 26.97 33.25 -11.03
C GLY A 27 26.03 32.65 -12.08
N ASP A 28 25.97 33.27 -13.26
CA ASP A 28 25.08 32.82 -14.34
C ASP A 28 25.50 31.47 -14.92
N ARG A 29 26.81 31.18 -14.99
CA ARG A 29 27.31 29.86 -15.39
C ARG A 29 26.84 28.77 -14.43
N ARG A 30 27.06 28.96 -13.12
CA ARG A 30 26.64 27.99 -12.10
C ARG A 30 25.12 27.79 -12.09
N ARG A 31 24.34 28.85 -12.29
CA ARG A 31 22.87 28.77 -12.40
C ARG A 31 22.44 27.97 -13.62
N ARG A 32 23.07 28.21 -14.78
CA ARG A 32 22.80 27.47 -16.01
C ARG A 32 23.17 26.00 -15.85
N ASP A 33 24.35 25.70 -15.31
CA ASP A 33 24.81 24.32 -15.13
C ASP A 33 23.93 23.57 -14.12
N ASN A 34 23.56 24.21 -12.99
CA ASN A 34 22.63 23.62 -12.02
C ASN A 34 21.25 23.41 -12.63
N LEU A 35 20.73 24.36 -13.41
CA LEU A 35 19.43 24.23 -14.08
C LEU A 35 19.45 23.07 -15.09
N ILE A 36 20.50 22.96 -15.90
CA ILE A 36 20.70 21.84 -16.84
C ILE A 36 20.75 20.53 -16.06
N GLY A 37 21.50 20.48 -14.94
CA GLY A 37 21.56 19.31 -14.08
C GLY A 37 20.19 18.89 -13.54
N VAL A 38 19.39 19.85 -13.06
CA VAL A 38 18.02 19.58 -12.58
C VAL A 38 17.11 19.09 -13.72
N VAL A 39 17.19 19.70 -14.91
CA VAL A 39 16.37 19.30 -16.06
C VAL A 39 16.73 17.89 -16.53
N VAL A 40 18.02 17.61 -16.72
CA VAL A 40 18.51 16.29 -17.16
C VAL A 40 18.22 15.24 -16.11
N GLY A 41 18.52 15.51 -14.83
CA GLY A 41 18.22 14.61 -13.73
C GLY A 41 16.72 14.35 -13.58
N GLY A 42 15.89 15.39 -13.69
CA GLY A 42 14.44 15.29 -13.66
C GLY A 42 13.89 14.43 -14.80
N LEU A 43 14.39 14.64 -16.04
CA LEU A 43 14.01 13.82 -17.20
C LEU A 43 14.36 12.35 -17.01
N LEU A 44 15.54 12.04 -16.46
CA LEU A 44 15.94 10.66 -16.19
C LEU A 44 15.05 9.99 -15.14
N ILE A 45 14.71 10.71 -14.07
CA ILE A 45 13.79 10.21 -13.04
C ILE A 45 12.41 9.96 -13.64
N LEU A 46 11.86 10.91 -14.40
CA LEU A 46 10.57 10.74 -15.09
C LEU A 46 10.59 9.55 -16.05
N ALA A 47 11.68 9.37 -16.81
CA ALA A 47 11.84 8.23 -17.69
C ALA A 47 11.86 6.90 -16.91
N ALA A 48 12.61 6.83 -15.81
CA ALA A 48 12.67 5.63 -14.97
C ALA A 48 11.30 5.28 -14.38
N VAL A 49 10.56 6.27 -13.87
CA VAL A 49 9.20 6.08 -13.35
C VAL A 49 8.26 5.62 -14.47
N GLY A 50 8.34 6.23 -15.66
CA GLY A 50 7.57 5.80 -16.83
C GLY A 50 7.85 4.35 -17.22
N VAL A 51 9.13 3.97 -17.28
CA VAL A 51 9.55 2.59 -17.59
C VAL A 51 9.02 1.60 -16.53
N GLN A 52 9.17 1.91 -15.24
CA GLN A 52 8.63 1.08 -14.17
C GLN A 52 7.12 0.94 -14.27
N THR A 53 6.42 2.05 -14.53
CA THR A 53 4.95 2.05 -14.67
C THR A 53 4.53 1.11 -15.79
N VAL A 54 5.13 1.22 -16.98
CA VAL A 54 4.82 0.33 -18.11
C VAL A 54 5.18 -1.12 -17.79
N TYR A 55 6.33 -1.38 -17.17
CA TYR A 55 6.79 -2.72 -16.82
C TYR A 55 5.83 -3.46 -15.88
N PHE A 56 5.28 -2.78 -14.87
CA PHE A 56 4.40 -3.37 -13.86
C PHE A 56 2.91 -3.32 -14.19
N THR A 57 2.50 -2.58 -15.23
CA THR A 57 1.08 -2.45 -15.62
C THR A 57 0.72 -3.23 -16.87
N ALA A 58 1.61 -3.27 -17.86
CA ALA A 58 1.38 -3.96 -19.14
C ALA A 58 2.56 -4.85 -19.56
N GLY A 59 3.66 -4.81 -18.81
CA GLY A 59 4.88 -5.55 -19.10
C GLY A 59 4.99 -6.87 -18.33
N PRO A 60 6.17 -7.52 -18.39
CA PRO A 60 6.40 -8.82 -17.78
C PRO A 60 6.44 -8.79 -16.24
N GLY A 61 6.42 -7.60 -15.62
CA GLY A 61 6.32 -7.45 -14.17
C GLY A 61 4.90 -7.52 -13.62
N VAL A 62 3.88 -7.62 -14.47
CA VAL A 62 2.48 -7.70 -14.03
C VAL A 62 2.26 -8.99 -13.22
N PRO A 63 1.75 -8.92 -11.98
CA PRO A 63 1.47 -10.10 -11.19
C PRO A 63 0.35 -10.92 -11.84
N ALA A 64 0.44 -12.25 -11.74
CA ALA A 64 -0.60 -13.13 -12.24
C ALA A 64 -1.94 -12.84 -11.53
N PRO A 65 -3.08 -12.89 -12.26
CA PRO A 65 -4.39 -12.73 -11.63
C PRO A 65 -4.59 -13.81 -10.57
N THR A 66 -5.05 -13.41 -9.40
CA THR A 66 -5.39 -14.35 -8.33
C THR A 66 -6.77 -14.94 -8.61
N GLU A 67 -6.88 -16.26 -8.53
CA GLU A 67 -8.15 -16.99 -8.65
C GLU A 67 -9.16 -16.46 -7.61
N THR A 68 -10.40 -16.19 -8.03
CA THR A 68 -11.49 -15.88 -7.11
C THR A 68 -11.96 -17.19 -6.46
N PRO A 69 -12.05 -17.28 -5.12
CA PRO A 69 -12.53 -18.50 -4.47
C PRO A 69 -13.95 -18.82 -4.92
N ALA A 70 -14.21 -20.11 -5.20
CA ALA A 70 -15.53 -20.59 -5.55
C ALA A 70 -16.54 -20.32 -4.41
N PRO A 71 -17.82 -20.07 -4.72
CA PRO A 71 -18.86 -19.99 -3.71
C PRO A 71 -18.89 -21.28 -2.87
N VAL A 72 -18.77 -21.15 -1.56
CA VAL A 72 -18.94 -22.27 -0.63
C VAL A 72 -20.44 -22.48 -0.40
N GLU A 73 -20.94 -23.68 -0.66
CA GLU A 73 -22.32 -24.03 -0.33
C GLU A 73 -22.53 -24.00 1.20
N SER A 74 -23.61 -23.34 1.63
CA SER A 74 -24.02 -23.33 3.03
C SER A 74 -24.49 -24.73 3.44
N PRO A 75 -24.11 -25.24 4.63
CA PRO A 75 -24.57 -26.55 5.08
C PRO A 75 -26.10 -26.58 5.16
N ALA A 76 -26.68 -27.70 4.74
CA ALA A 76 -28.11 -27.96 4.86
C ALA A 76 -28.54 -27.92 6.34
N PRO A 77 -29.75 -27.42 6.66
CA PRO A 77 -30.24 -27.41 8.03
C PRO A 77 -30.30 -28.83 8.59
N THR A 78 -29.71 -29.04 9.76
CA THR A 78 -29.79 -30.31 10.48
C THR A 78 -31.22 -30.48 10.99
N GLN A 79 -31.87 -31.59 10.63
CA GLN A 79 -33.19 -31.92 11.18
C GLN A 79 -33.03 -32.30 12.65
N THR A 80 -33.75 -31.61 13.53
CA THR A 80 -33.89 -31.99 14.94
C THR A 80 -34.65 -33.32 15.01
N PRO A 81 -34.12 -34.36 15.67
CA PRO A 81 -34.86 -35.60 15.86
C PRO A 81 -36.15 -35.35 16.63
N ALA A 82 -37.24 -35.97 16.18
CA ALA A 82 -38.51 -35.95 16.89
C ALA A 82 -38.34 -36.56 18.30
N PRO A 83 -39.05 -36.07 19.32
CA PRO A 83 -39.01 -36.66 20.66
C PRO A 83 -39.42 -38.13 20.58
N SER A 84 -38.59 -39.02 21.16
CA SER A 84 -38.97 -40.42 21.37
C SER A 84 -40.09 -40.49 22.40
N ASP A 85 -41.19 -41.15 22.05
CA ASP A 85 -42.19 -41.58 23.02
C ASP A 85 -41.54 -42.62 23.95
N GLU A 86 -41.26 -42.21 25.19
CA GLU A 86 -40.76 -43.10 26.24
C GLU A 86 -41.92 -43.99 26.71
N THR A 87 -41.91 -45.27 26.33
CA THR A 87 -42.92 -46.23 26.78
C THR A 87 -42.78 -46.45 28.29
N THR A 88 -43.74 -45.94 29.05
CA THR A 88 -43.88 -46.21 30.49
C THR A 88 -44.01 -47.73 30.73
N PRO A 89 -43.20 -48.36 31.58
CA PRO A 89 -43.36 -49.79 31.87
C PRO A 89 -44.63 -50.02 32.69
N ALA A 90 -45.41 -51.03 32.30
CA ALA A 90 -46.61 -51.48 33.01
C ALA A 90 -46.25 -52.06 34.40
N PRO A 91 -47.11 -51.90 35.43
CA PRO A 91 -46.82 -52.43 36.76
C PRO A 91 -46.90 -53.97 36.77
N SER A 92 -45.88 -54.62 37.31
CA SER A 92 -45.89 -56.07 37.58
C SER A 92 -46.95 -56.40 38.63
N GLU A 93 -47.92 -57.25 38.27
CA GLU A 93 -48.81 -57.90 39.23
C GLU A 93 -48.05 -59.03 39.96
N ASP A 94 -48.00 -58.86 41.27
CA ASP A 94 -47.48 -59.78 42.28
C ASP A 94 -48.40 -61.01 42.40
N ALA A 95 -47.84 -62.22 42.30
CA ALA A 95 -48.57 -63.48 42.49
C ALA A 95 -47.92 -64.29 43.63
N PRO A 96 -48.65 -64.69 44.69
CA PRO A 96 -48.04 -65.30 45.87
C PRO A 96 -47.65 -66.77 45.65
N ALA A 97 -46.48 -67.12 46.16
CA ALA A 97 -45.89 -68.47 46.14
C ALA A 97 -46.63 -69.46 47.07
N PRO A 98 -46.78 -70.75 46.69
CA PRO A 98 -47.15 -71.79 47.65
C PRO A 98 -45.92 -72.41 48.35
N THR A 99 -45.99 -72.45 49.67
CA THR A 99 -45.11 -73.13 50.63
C THR A 99 -45.23 -74.67 50.56
N PRO A 100 -44.12 -75.44 50.56
CA PRO A 100 -44.15 -76.82 51.03
C PRO A 100 -43.66 -76.95 52.48
N ALA A 101 -44.40 -77.77 53.24
CA ALA A 101 -44.27 -78.05 54.68
C ALA A 101 -43.09 -78.98 55.05
N PRO A 102 -42.68 -79.08 56.33
CA PRO A 102 -41.52 -79.84 56.78
C PRO A 102 -41.85 -81.33 57.03
N THR A 103 -40.86 -82.21 56.84
CA THR A 103 -40.94 -83.65 57.18
C THR A 103 -39.88 -83.97 58.24
N GLU A 104 -40.30 -84.63 59.32
CA GLU A 104 -39.44 -85.28 60.33
C GLU A 104 -38.58 -86.41 59.74
#